data_AF-A0A924N9K3-F1
#
_entry.id   AF-A0A924N9K3-F1
#
_cell.length_a   1.000
_cell.length_b   1.000
_cell.length_c   1.000
_cell.angle_alpha   90.00
_cell.angle_beta   90.00
_cell.angle_gamma   90.00
#
_symmetry.space_group_name_H-M   'P 1'
#
loop_
_entity.id
_entity.type
_entity.pdbx_description
1 polymer ?
#
loop_
_entity_poly.entity_id
_entity_poly.type
_entity_poly.pdbx_seq_one_letter_code
_entity_poly.pdbx_strand_id
1 'polypeptide(L)'
;MTINGWLQILFFSAAILAVAKPIGFYLVSVYEGRMRWLAPLERGIYALSGIDPEEDQHWTRYAAAMLLFSLASMLLTYAALRLQHLLPFNPQGFPAVPDRQAFETAASFTTNTNWQSYSGESTMSYFSQMTQLAFHNFVSAAVGMAIAVAFTRGLARRSAGKIGNFWADLVRGTLYVLLPASLVIALLLVQQGVIQNFASYVQLTTLEGAKQVLAMGPVASQEVIKQLGTNGGGFFNANSAHPFENPTPWTNFISVFLIFAIPSGMVWMFGRMIGNVKHGWAIWAAMFVLFFGGVSVAYWAEARGNPIHALRGVDVVASATQSGGNMEGKEVRFGIAN
;
A
#
# COMPACT_ATOMS: atom_id res chain seq x y z
N MET A 1 -14.05 -11.93 22.97
CA MET A 1 -13.07 -12.50 22.03
C MET A 1 -13.43 -13.94 21.76
N THR A 2 -13.18 -14.45 20.55
CA THR A 2 -13.54 -15.81 20.11
C THR A 2 -12.28 -16.61 19.77
N ILE A 3 -12.39 -17.94 19.80
CA ILE A 3 -11.30 -18.83 19.39
C ILE A 3 -10.95 -18.61 17.91
N ASN A 4 -11.96 -18.40 17.07
CA ASN A 4 -11.76 -18.13 15.63
C ASN A 4 -10.92 -16.87 15.39
N GLY A 5 -11.20 -15.77 16.10
CA GLY A 5 -10.40 -14.54 15.98
C GLY A 5 -8.93 -14.77 16.34
N TRP A 6 -8.65 -15.54 17.41
CA TRP A 6 -7.28 -15.91 17.75
C TRP A 6 -6.61 -16.80 16.70
N LEU A 7 -7.33 -17.77 16.14
CA LEU A 7 -6.81 -18.62 15.08
C LEU A 7 -6.44 -17.80 13.83
N GLN A 8 -7.24 -16.79 13.47
CA GLN A 8 -6.95 -15.89 12.35
C GLN A 8 -5.68 -15.07 12.60
N ILE A 9 -5.53 -14.47 13.79
CA ILE A 9 -4.33 -13.70 14.17
C ILE A 9 -3.08 -14.59 14.16
N LEU A 10 -3.17 -15.81 14.70
CA LEU A 10 -2.04 -16.75 14.71
C LEU A 10 -1.70 -17.25 13.31
N PHE A 11 -2.70 -17.53 12.48
CA PHE A 11 -2.50 -17.92 11.08
C PHE A 11 -1.81 -16.81 10.29
N PHE A 12 -2.29 -15.57 10.42
CA PHE A 12 -1.66 -14.39 9.82
C PHE A 12 -0.21 -14.24 10.28
N SER A 13 0.03 -14.33 11.59
CA SER A 13 1.37 -14.22 12.18
C SER A 13 2.33 -15.27 11.63
N ALA A 14 1.87 -16.52 11.50
CA ALA A 14 2.64 -17.61 10.92
C ALA A 14 2.93 -17.37 9.43
N ALA A 15 1.95 -16.88 8.67
CA ALA A 15 2.13 -16.55 7.25
C ALA A 15 3.18 -15.46 7.05
N ILE A 16 3.15 -14.37 7.84
CA ILE A 16 4.14 -13.28 7.78
C ILE A 16 5.54 -13.79 8.15
N LEU A 17 5.66 -14.58 9.21
CA LEU A 17 6.93 -15.19 9.60
C LEU A 17 7.51 -16.07 8.48
N ALA A 18 6.64 -16.87 7.83
CA ALA A 18 7.05 -17.79 6.77
C ALA A 18 7.61 -17.05 5.53
N VAL A 19 7.07 -15.88 5.19
CA VAL A 19 7.51 -15.12 3.99
C VAL A 19 8.63 -14.13 4.25
N ALA A 20 8.91 -13.77 5.50
CA ALA A 20 9.95 -12.80 5.84
C ALA A 20 11.32 -13.17 5.23
N LYS A 21 11.77 -14.42 5.39
CA LYS A 21 13.05 -14.88 4.82
C LYS A 21 13.02 -14.97 3.28
N PRO A 22 12.04 -15.62 2.63
CA PRO A 22 11.94 -15.66 1.17
C PRO A 22 11.92 -14.27 0.51
N ILE A 23 11.09 -13.35 1.01
CA ILE A 23 11.01 -11.98 0.50
C ILE A 23 12.33 -11.27 0.73
N GLY A 24 12.90 -11.36 1.94
CA GLY A 24 14.18 -10.73 2.24
C GLY A 24 15.31 -11.21 1.33
N PHE A 25 15.38 -12.52 1.04
CA PHE A 25 16.37 -13.08 0.11
C PHE A 25 16.18 -12.57 -1.33
N TYR A 26 14.92 -12.46 -1.77
CA TYR A 26 14.60 -11.88 -3.07
C TYR A 26 15.03 -10.40 -3.14
N LEU A 27 14.71 -9.60 -2.11
CA LEU A 27 15.09 -8.19 -2.03
C LEU A 27 16.61 -8.00 -2.08
N VAL A 28 17.40 -8.80 -1.35
CA VAL A 28 18.88 -8.78 -1.46
C VAL A 28 19.29 -8.98 -2.92
N SER A 29 18.69 -9.95 -3.61
CA SER A 29 19.05 -10.26 -5.00
C SER A 29 18.64 -9.16 -5.99
N VAL A 30 17.53 -8.46 -5.73
CA VAL A 30 17.10 -7.29 -6.51
C VAL A 30 18.08 -6.14 -6.33
N TYR A 31 18.37 -5.75 -5.09
CA TYR A 31 19.21 -4.58 -4.80
C TYR A 31 20.71 -4.80 -5.00
N GLU A 32 21.16 -6.05 -5.13
CA GLU A 32 22.51 -6.41 -5.60
C GLU A 32 22.61 -6.52 -7.13
N GLY A 33 21.52 -6.29 -7.88
CA GLY A 33 21.52 -6.38 -9.35
C GLY A 33 21.67 -7.81 -9.90
N ARG A 34 21.38 -8.83 -9.08
CA ARG A 34 21.40 -10.25 -9.50
C ARG A 34 20.15 -10.63 -10.30
N MET A 35 19.04 -9.94 -10.10
CA MET A 35 17.81 -10.16 -10.87
C MET A 35 17.89 -9.48 -12.24
N ARG A 36 17.68 -10.26 -13.32
CA ARG A 36 17.86 -9.80 -14.71
C ARG A 36 16.72 -10.17 -15.67
N TRP A 37 15.63 -10.76 -15.17
CA TRP A 37 14.53 -11.23 -16.01
C TRP A 37 13.70 -10.07 -16.66
N LEU A 38 13.86 -8.83 -16.20
CA LEU A 38 13.38 -7.60 -16.86
C LEU A 38 14.50 -6.72 -17.39
N ALA A 39 15.70 -7.27 -17.61
CA ALA A 39 16.86 -6.49 -18.01
C ALA A 39 16.66 -5.62 -19.28
N PRO A 40 15.93 -6.05 -20.33
CA PRO A 40 15.67 -5.18 -21.49
C PRO A 40 14.91 -3.91 -21.10
N LEU A 41 13.89 -4.03 -20.24
CA LEU A 41 13.10 -2.89 -19.77
C LEU A 41 13.92 -2.01 -18.83
N GLU A 42 14.64 -2.63 -17.89
CA GLU A 42 15.56 -1.93 -16.97
C GLU A 42 16.58 -1.08 -17.74
N ARG A 43 17.25 -1.68 -18.76
CA ARG A 43 18.22 -0.98 -19.61
C ARG A 43 17.58 0.14 -20.44
N GLY A 44 16.37 -0.07 -20.93
CA GLY A 44 15.63 0.97 -21.67
C GLY A 44 15.35 2.19 -20.79
N ILE A 45 14.89 1.96 -19.55
CA ILE A 45 14.66 3.04 -18.57
C ILE A 45 15.95 3.76 -18.23
N TYR A 46 17.04 3.02 -18.01
CA TYR A 46 18.35 3.62 -17.75
C TYR A 46 18.85 4.47 -18.91
N ALA A 47 18.76 3.96 -20.15
CA ALA A 47 19.19 4.68 -21.34
C ALA A 47 18.37 5.96 -21.58
N LEU A 48 17.04 5.89 -21.47
CA LEU A 48 16.15 7.05 -21.66
C LEU A 48 16.31 8.13 -20.58
N SER A 49 16.68 7.71 -19.37
CA SER A 49 16.81 8.61 -18.22
C SER A 49 18.25 9.07 -17.97
N GLY A 50 19.23 8.59 -18.75
CA GLY A 50 20.65 8.85 -18.53
C GLY A 50 21.21 8.29 -17.22
N ILE A 51 20.63 7.19 -16.72
CA ILE A 51 21.06 6.55 -15.47
C ILE A 51 22.23 5.60 -15.79
N ASP A 52 23.38 5.86 -15.20
CA ASP A 52 24.45 4.87 -15.07
C ASP A 52 24.23 4.04 -13.78
N PRO A 53 23.78 2.78 -13.87
CA PRO A 53 23.49 1.97 -12.67
C PRO A 53 24.76 1.54 -11.90
N GLU A 54 25.94 1.65 -12.51
CA GLU A 54 27.21 1.32 -11.86
C GLU A 54 27.81 2.52 -11.11
N GLU A 55 27.23 3.72 -11.28
CA GLU A 55 27.67 4.90 -10.55
C GLU A 55 27.38 4.75 -9.05
N ASP A 56 28.43 4.65 -8.22
CA ASP A 56 28.30 4.61 -6.77
C ASP A 56 28.36 6.04 -6.18
N GLN A 57 27.23 6.50 -5.64
CA GLN A 57 26.98 7.87 -5.19
C GLN A 57 27.36 8.09 -3.73
N HIS A 58 27.92 9.27 -3.43
CA HIS A 58 28.05 9.78 -2.07
C HIS A 58 26.67 10.07 -1.48
N TRP A 59 26.52 10.02 -0.15
CA TRP A 59 25.22 10.17 0.52
C TRP A 59 24.49 11.48 0.18
N THR A 60 25.25 12.57 -0.01
CA THR A 60 24.71 13.87 -0.38
C THR A 60 24.06 13.86 -1.77
N ARG A 61 24.68 13.21 -2.75
CA ARG A 61 24.12 13.07 -4.10
C ARG A 61 22.91 12.15 -4.10
N TYR A 62 22.94 11.07 -3.33
CA TYR A 62 21.80 10.16 -3.16
C TYR A 62 20.60 10.89 -2.53
N ALA A 63 20.82 11.63 -1.45
CA ALA A 63 19.79 12.40 -0.76
C ALA A 63 19.22 13.53 -1.66
N ALA A 64 20.09 14.26 -2.37
CA ALA A 64 19.65 15.28 -3.31
C ALA A 64 18.81 14.69 -4.45
N ALA A 65 19.21 13.56 -5.02
CA ALA A 65 18.44 12.86 -6.06
C ALA A 65 17.05 12.47 -5.56
N MET A 66 16.96 11.92 -4.35
CA MET A 66 15.69 11.57 -3.71
C MET A 66 14.77 12.78 -3.48
N LEU A 67 15.31 13.87 -2.94
CA LEU A 67 14.55 15.09 -2.67
C LEU A 67 14.06 15.75 -3.97
N LEU A 68 14.94 15.84 -4.98
CA LEU A 68 14.58 16.41 -6.28
C LEU A 68 13.54 15.57 -7.01
N PHE A 69 13.67 14.24 -6.97
CA PHE A 69 12.67 13.34 -7.54
C PHE A 69 11.30 13.55 -6.87
N SER A 70 11.27 13.58 -5.54
CA SER A 70 10.04 13.75 -4.76
C SER A 70 9.40 15.13 -4.99
N LEU A 71 10.20 16.19 -5.06
CA LEU A 71 9.70 17.53 -5.38
C LEU A 71 9.12 17.60 -6.80
N ALA A 72 9.85 17.08 -7.79
CA ALA A 72 9.41 17.12 -9.18
C ALA A 72 8.11 16.32 -9.40
N SER A 73 8.02 15.12 -8.82
CA SER A 73 6.82 14.28 -8.90
C SER A 73 5.63 14.89 -8.16
N MET A 74 5.85 15.51 -7.00
CA MET A 74 4.82 16.24 -6.27
C MET A 74 4.27 17.41 -7.09
N LEU A 75 5.14 18.22 -7.70
CA LEU A 75 4.74 19.37 -8.52
C LEU A 75 3.96 18.93 -9.77
N LEU A 76 4.39 17.82 -10.40
CA LEU A 76 3.67 17.22 -11.52
C LEU A 76 2.25 16.81 -11.10
N THR A 77 2.11 16.12 -9.97
CA THR A 77 0.80 15.73 -9.44
C THR A 77 -0.05 16.92 -9.07
N TYR A 78 0.51 17.93 -8.41
CA TYR A 78 -0.22 19.16 -8.12
C TYR A 78 -0.77 19.80 -9.40
N ALA A 79 0.06 19.96 -10.44
CA ALA A 79 -0.37 20.52 -11.72
C ALA A 79 -1.45 19.67 -12.38
N ALA A 80 -1.31 18.33 -12.39
CA ALA A 80 -2.28 17.42 -12.96
C ALA A 80 -3.65 17.50 -12.24
N LEU A 81 -3.66 17.59 -10.91
CA LEU A 81 -4.90 17.75 -10.12
C LEU A 81 -5.58 19.10 -10.39
N ARG A 82 -4.80 20.18 -10.51
CA ARG A 82 -5.31 21.52 -10.88
C ARG A 82 -5.86 21.58 -12.30
N LEU A 83 -5.34 20.74 -13.19
CA LEU A 83 -5.74 20.66 -14.59
C LEU A 83 -6.64 19.46 -14.89
N GLN A 84 -7.13 18.75 -13.86
CA GLN A 84 -7.89 17.50 -14.01
C GLN A 84 -9.05 17.57 -15.02
N HIS A 85 -9.75 18.70 -15.05
CA HIS A 85 -10.87 18.96 -15.96
C HIS A 85 -10.49 18.99 -17.45
N LEU A 86 -9.21 19.19 -17.79
CA LEU A 86 -8.69 19.20 -19.17
C LEU A 86 -8.10 17.85 -19.58
N LEU A 87 -7.93 16.93 -18.63
CA LEU A 87 -7.25 15.65 -18.85
C LEU A 87 -8.28 14.57 -19.26
N PRO A 88 -7.85 13.53 -20.00
CA PRO A 88 -8.73 12.46 -20.44
C PRO A 88 -9.24 11.61 -19.26
N PHE A 89 -10.08 10.61 -19.54
CA PHE A 89 -10.62 9.69 -18.51
C PHE A 89 -11.32 10.40 -17.33
N ASN A 90 -12.11 11.42 -17.66
CA ASN A 90 -12.97 12.14 -16.72
C ASN A 90 -14.45 12.00 -17.13
N PRO A 91 -15.04 10.78 -17.05
CA PRO A 91 -16.40 10.54 -17.54
C PRO A 91 -17.48 11.32 -16.78
N GLN A 92 -17.19 11.75 -15.55
CA GLN A 92 -18.10 12.56 -14.73
C GLN A 92 -17.93 14.06 -14.94
N GLY A 93 -16.93 14.49 -15.73
CA GLY A 93 -16.68 15.91 -15.96
C GLY A 93 -16.27 16.67 -14.70
N PHE A 94 -15.55 16.04 -13.77
CA PHE A 94 -15.13 16.69 -12.53
C PHE A 94 -14.27 17.94 -12.82
N PRO A 95 -14.46 19.01 -12.04
CA PRO A 95 -13.70 20.25 -12.22
C PRO A 95 -12.23 20.08 -11.79
N ALA A 96 -11.46 21.16 -11.92
CA ALA A 96 -10.16 21.29 -11.28
C ALA A 96 -10.29 21.03 -9.77
N VAL A 97 -9.38 20.22 -9.20
CA VAL A 97 -9.30 20.05 -7.75
C VAL A 97 -8.88 21.38 -7.13
N PRO A 98 -9.58 21.92 -6.10
CA PRO A 98 -9.21 23.16 -5.42
C PRO A 98 -7.75 23.21 -4.98
N ASP A 99 -7.15 24.38 -4.93
CA ASP A 99 -5.71 24.61 -4.80
C ASP A 99 -5.15 23.96 -3.52
N ARG A 100 -5.79 24.23 -2.38
CA ARG A 100 -5.42 23.62 -1.11
C ARG A 100 -5.56 22.10 -1.14
N GLN A 101 -6.67 21.57 -1.67
CA GLN A 101 -6.90 20.13 -1.74
C GLN A 101 -5.88 19.45 -2.67
N ALA A 102 -5.55 20.07 -3.80
CA ALA A 102 -4.56 19.56 -4.74
C ALA A 102 -3.16 19.52 -4.10
N PHE A 103 -2.78 20.57 -3.35
CA PHE A 103 -1.51 20.60 -2.62
C PHE A 103 -1.46 19.53 -1.52
N GLU A 104 -2.49 19.47 -0.67
CA GLU A 104 -2.59 18.47 0.41
C GLU A 104 -2.49 17.05 -0.15
N THR A 105 -3.24 16.76 -1.23
CA THR A 105 -3.22 15.45 -1.88
C THR A 105 -1.86 15.13 -2.50
N ALA A 106 -1.26 16.08 -3.23
CA ALA A 106 0.05 15.86 -3.85
C ALA A 106 1.15 15.60 -2.80
N ALA A 107 1.19 16.41 -1.73
CA ALA A 107 2.13 16.22 -0.62
C ALA A 107 1.89 14.88 0.08
N SER A 108 0.64 14.57 0.38
CA SER A 108 0.21 13.36 1.07
C SER A 108 0.63 12.07 0.35
N PHE A 109 0.42 12.01 -0.96
CA PHE A 109 0.82 10.84 -1.77
C PHE A 109 2.33 10.79 -2.00
N THR A 110 3.00 11.92 -2.21
CA THR A 110 4.48 11.96 -2.33
C THR A 110 5.15 11.47 -1.05
N THR A 111 4.57 11.77 0.11
CA THR A 111 5.09 11.39 1.43
C THR A 111 4.65 9.99 1.88
N ASN A 112 4.08 9.17 0.98
CA ASN A 112 3.59 7.82 1.28
C ASN A 112 2.53 7.77 2.40
N THR A 113 1.88 8.90 2.70
CA THR A 113 0.93 9.05 3.81
C THR A 113 -0.48 8.78 3.34
N ASN A 114 -0.81 9.30 2.15
CA ASN A 114 -2.11 9.17 1.50
C ASN A 114 -3.30 9.55 2.40
N TRP A 115 -3.12 10.55 3.25
CA TRP A 115 -4.19 11.34 3.82
C TRP A 115 -5.21 11.80 2.76
N GLN A 116 -6.50 11.64 3.07
CA GLN A 116 -7.62 12.00 2.21
C GLN A 116 -8.61 12.87 2.99
N SER A 117 -8.62 14.17 2.67
CA SER A 117 -9.63 15.14 3.09
C SER A 117 -10.78 15.30 2.08
N TYR A 118 -10.91 14.33 1.16
CA TYR A 118 -11.85 14.33 0.04
C TYR A 118 -12.49 12.95 -0.15
N SER A 119 -13.67 12.93 -0.79
CA SER A 119 -14.27 11.69 -1.30
C SER A 119 -13.78 11.44 -2.73
N GLY A 120 -13.17 10.27 -2.96
CA GLY A 120 -12.54 9.95 -4.24
C GLY A 120 -13.53 9.91 -5.40
N GLU A 121 -14.69 9.31 -5.18
CA GLU A 121 -15.79 9.17 -6.15
C GLU A 121 -16.51 10.48 -6.51
N SER A 122 -16.24 11.57 -5.81
CA SER A 122 -16.84 12.88 -6.12
C SER A 122 -15.81 13.95 -6.47
N THR A 123 -14.51 13.64 -6.37
CA THR A 123 -13.43 14.64 -6.47
C THR A 123 -12.42 14.28 -7.56
N MET A 124 -12.01 13.02 -7.65
CA MET A 124 -10.88 12.60 -8.48
C MET A 124 -11.36 11.92 -9.76
N SER A 125 -10.83 12.37 -10.91
CA SER A 125 -11.04 11.67 -12.18
C SER A 125 -10.26 10.37 -12.22
N TYR A 126 -10.59 9.49 -13.17
CA TYR A 126 -9.85 8.23 -13.33
C TYR A 126 -8.41 8.50 -13.75
N PHE A 127 -8.15 9.55 -14.53
CA PHE A 127 -6.79 9.95 -14.88
C PHE A 127 -5.97 10.34 -13.66
N SER A 128 -6.53 11.14 -12.75
CA SER A 128 -5.85 11.54 -11.51
C SER A 128 -5.56 10.33 -10.62
N GLN A 129 -6.56 9.46 -10.39
CA GLN A 129 -6.38 8.23 -9.62
C GLN A 129 -5.28 7.34 -10.22
N MET A 130 -5.35 7.06 -11.52
CA MET A 130 -4.45 6.11 -12.17
C MET A 130 -3.03 6.65 -12.39
N THR A 131 -2.90 7.88 -12.87
CA THR A 131 -1.60 8.39 -13.35
C THR A 131 -0.85 9.24 -12.32
N GLN A 132 -1.54 9.72 -11.28
CA GLN A 132 -0.96 10.56 -10.25
C GLN A 132 -0.94 9.83 -8.91
N LEU A 133 -2.11 9.41 -8.43
CA LEU A 133 -2.24 8.80 -7.10
C LEU A 133 -1.63 7.40 -7.07
N ALA A 134 -2.01 6.51 -8.00
CA ALA A 134 -1.42 5.18 -8.09
C ALA A 134 0.06 5.23 -8.51
N PHE A 135 0.47 6.22 -9.33
CA PHE A 135 1.88 6.47 -9.62
C PHE A 135 2.69 6.71 -8.34
N HIS A 136 2.23 7.63 -7.48
CA HIS A 136 2.86 7.86 -6.18
C HIS A 136 2.89 6.61 -5.33
N ASN A 137 1.80 5.82 -5.28
CA ASN A 137 1.79 4.57 -4.51
C ASN A 137 2.94 3.61 -4.87
N PHE A 138 3.40 3.62 -6.12
CA PHE A 138 4.60 2.89 -6.53
C PHE A 138 5.88 3.62 -6.09
N VAL A 139 6.02 4.89 -6.48
CA VAL A 139 7.31 5.56 -6.36
C VAL A 139 7.64 5.99 -4.94
N SER A 140 6.67 6.39 -4.11
CA SER A 140 6.89 6.71 -2.69
C SER A 140 7.33 5.48 -1.91
N ALA A 141 6.71 4.32 -2.18
CA ALA A 141 7.10 3.04 -1.61
C ALA A 141 8.52 2.63 -2.07
N ALA A 142 8.80 2.73 -3.36
CA ALA A 142 10.13 2.43 -3.90
C ALA A 142 11.23 3.37 -3.36
N VAL A 143 10.92 4.66 -3.14
CA VAL A 143 11.81 5.61 -2.46
C VAL A 143 12.09 5.16 -1.02
N GLY A 144 11.07 4.80 -0.26
CA GLY A 144 11.24 4.29 1.11
C GLY A 144 12.12 3.03 1.16
N MET A 145 11.88 2.09 0.24
CA MET A 145 12.71 0.89 0.10
C MET A 145 14.16 1.21 -0.27
N ALA A 146 14.38 2.13 -1.22
CA ALA A 146 15.70 2.58 -1.65
C ALA A 146 16.48 3.21 -0.50
N ILE A 147 15.86 4.08 0.30
CA ILE A 147 16.47 4.70 1.48
C ILE A 147 16.87 3.65 2.52
N ALA A 148 16.01 2.67 2.80
CA ALA A 148 16.33 1.60 3.74
C ALA A 148 17.51 0.73 3.27
N VAL A 149 17.61 0.48 1.96
CA VAL A 149 18.75 -0.22 1.35
C VAL A 149 20.01 0.62 1.45
N ALA A 150 19.95 1.92 1.14
CA ALA A 150 21.07 2.84 1.25
C ALA A 150 21.58 2.95 2.70
N PHE A 151 20.67 3.02 3.67
CA PHE A 151 20.99 2.98 5.10
C PHE A 151 21.69 1.66 5.47
N THR A 152 21.15 0.53 5.01
CA THR A 152 21.74 -0.79 5.24
C THR A 152 23.16 -0.88 4.64
N ARG A 153 23.37 -0.37 3.42
CA ARG A 153 24.69 -0.32 2.77
C ARG A 153 25.65 0.58 3.55
N GLY A 154 25.18 1.71 4.07
CA GLY A 154 25.96 2.62 4.91
C GLY A 154 26.48 1.96 6.19
N LEU A 155 25.71 1.06 6.79
CA LEU A 155 26.13 0.28 7.97
C LEU A 155 27.03 -0.91 7.60
N ALA A 156 26.77 -1.58 6.48
CA ALA A 156 27.50 -2.77 6.06
C ALA A 156 28.90 -2.44 5.50
N ARG A 157 29.05 -1.32 4.77
CA ARG A 157 30.31 -0.94 4.11
C ARG A 157 31.24 -0.22 5.08
N ARG A 158 32.51 -0.63 5.15
CA ARG A 158 33.54 0.06 5.95
C ARG A 158 34.22 1.14 5.10
N SER A 159 34.18 2.39 5.57
CA SER A 159 34.94 3.52 5.01
C SER A 159 34.74 3.80 3.50
N ALA A 160 33.58 3.43 2.93
CA ALA A 160 33.35 3.52 1.48
C ALA A 160 32.95 4.93 1.00
N GLY A 161 32.41 5.79 1.88
CA GLY A 161 31.88 7.12 1.52
C GLY A 161 30.66 7.11 0.58
N LYS A 162 30.25 5.94 0.07
CA LYS A 162 29.25 5.79 -0.99
C LYS A 162 28.24 4.68 -0.65
N ILE A 163 26.98 4.89 -1.03
CA ILE A 163 25.83 4.10 -0.57
C ILE A 163 24.99 3.50 -1.71
N GLY A 164 25.54 3.43 -2.92
CA GLY A 164 24.88 2.92 -4.12
C GLY A 164 24.32 4.03 -4.98
N ASN A 165 23.24 3.74 -5.72
CA ASN A 165 22.66 4.64 -6.71
C ASN A 165 21.15 4.75 -6.50
N PHE A 166 20.67 5.95 -6.16
CA PHE A 166 19.25 6.18 -5.90
C PHE A 166 18.36 5.78 -7.08
N TRP A 167 18.77 6.14 -8.29
CA TRP A 167 17.99 5.88 -9.49
C TRP A 167 17.90 4.39 -9.81
N ALA A 168 19.01 3.67 -9.68
CA ALA A 168 19.01 2.22 -9.88
C ALA A 168 18.16 1.51 -8.81
N ASP A 169 18.25 1.94 -7.54
CA ASP A 169 17.44 1.37 -6.46
C ASP A 169 15.94 1.63 -6.65
N LEU A 170 15.57 2.85 -7.06
CA LEU A 170 14.20 3.24 -7.38
C LEU A 170 13.61 2.38 -8.51
N VAL A 171 14.36 2.27 -9.61
CA VAL A 171 13.96 1.47 -10.79
C VAL A 171 13.85 -0.01 -10.43
N ARG A 172 14.82 -0.56 -9.69
CA ARG A 172 14.82 -1.97 -9.32
C ARG A 172 13.70 -2.32 -8.36
N GLY A 173 13.47 -1.50 -7.32
CA GLY A 173 12.35 -1.68 -6.40
C GLY A 173 11.00 -1.65 -7.13
N THR A 174 10.83 -0.71 -8.05
CA THR A 174 9.60 -0.60 -8.85
C THR A 174 9.42 -1.79 -9.79
N LEU A 175 10.41 -2.09 -10.63
CA LEU A 175 10.31 -3.09 -11.70
C LEU A 175 10.30 -4.52 -11.19
N TYR A 176 11.11 -4.85 -10.19
CA TYR A 176 11.33 -6.23 -9.78
C TYR A 176 10.54 -6.62 -8.54
N VAL A 177 10.04 -5.66 -7.75
CA VAL A 177 9.28 -5.94 -6.52
C VAL A 177 7.83 -5.49 -6.66
N LEU A 178 7.60 -4.19 -6.83
CA LEU A 178 6.25 -3.63 -6.71
C LEU A 178 5.38 -3.97 -7.92
N LEU A 179 5.86 -3.73 -9.14
CA LEU A 179 5.08 -3.89 -10.36
C LEU A 179 4.65 -5.35 -10.62
N PRO A 180 5.53 -6.37 -10.53
CA PRO A 180 5.16 -7.75 -10.82
C PRO A 180 4.19 -8.32 -9.79
N ALA A 181 4.45 -8.04 -8.50
CA ALA A 181 3.56 -8.45 -7.43
C ALA A 181 2.19 -7.76 -7.57
N SER A 182 2.18 -6.46 -7.87
CA SER A 182 0.94 -5.71 -8.06
C SER A 182 0.11 -6.24 -9.22
N LEU A 183 0.75 -6.58 -10.34
CA LEU A 183 0.06 -7.13 -11.51
C LEU A 183 -0.62 -8.47 -11.19
N VAL A 184 0.11 -9.41 -10.58
CA VAL A 184 -0.42 -10.75 -10.29
C VAL A 184 -1.56 -10.66 -9.26
N ILE A 185 -1.35 -9.90 -8.20
CA ILE A 185 -2.32 -9.83 -7.10
C ILE A 185 -3.55 -9.01 -7.52
N ALA A 186 -3.42 -8.01 -8.38
CA ALA A 186 -4.57 -7.22 -8.81
C ALA A 186 -5.56 -8.10 -9.58
N LEU A 187 -5.07 -9.06 -10.35
CA LEU A 187 -5.91 -10.06 -11.00
C LEU A 187 -6.63 -10.97 -9.99
N LEU A 188 -5.97 -11.34 -8.89
CA LEU A 188 -6.61 -12.09 -7.80
C LEU A 188 -7.71 -11.26 -7.12
N LEU A 189 -7.46 -9.96 -6.89
CA LEU A 189 -8.47 -9.06 -6.32
C LEU A 189 -9.67 -8.89 -7.26
N VAL A 190 -9.43 -8.72 -8.57
CA VAL A 190 -10.50 -8.66 -9.58
C VAL A 190 -11.32 -9.94 -9.59
N GLN A 191 -10.66 -11.10 -9.52
CA GLN A 191 -11.33 -12.39 -9.45
C GLN A 191 -12.22 -12.53 -8.21
N GLN A 192 -11.92 -11.84 -7.12
CA GLN A 192 -12.72 -11.80 -5.90
C GLN A 192 -13.79 -10.69 -5.88
N GLY A 193 -13.84 -9.80 -6.90
CA GLY A 193 -14.88 -8.79 -7.04
C GLY A 193 -14.44 -7.33 -6.90
N VAL A 194 -13.14 -7.05 -6.76
CA VAL A 194 -12.61 -5.67 -6.83
C VAL A 194 -12.77 -5.18 -8.27
N ILE A 195 -13.31 -3.97 -8.45
CA ILE A 195 -13.60 -3.50 -9.81
C ILE A 195 -12.32 -3.04 -10.52
N GLN A 196 -12.27 -3.20 -11.84
CA GLN A 196 -11.18 -2.68 -12.66
C GLN A 196 -11.69 -2.36 -14.07
N ASN A 197 -12.19 -1.14 -14.29
CA ASN A 197 -12.72 -0.71 -15.58
C ASN A 197 -12.64 0.82 -15.77
N PHE A 198 -13.03 1.30 -16.95
CA PHE A 198 -13.15 2.74 -17.25
C PHE A 198 -14.58 3.14 -17.59
N ALA A 199 -15.57 2.41 -17.09
CA ALA A 199 -16.98 2.71 -17.35
C ALA A 199 -17.37 4.05 -16.68
N SER A 200 -18.30 4.78 -17.29
CA SER A 200 -19.00 5.86 -16.60
C SER A 200 -19.78 5.33 -15.40
N TYR A 201 -20.16 6.22 -14.48
CA TYR A 201 -20.94 5.82 -13.30
C TYR A 201 -22.27 5.19 -13.72
N VAL A 202 -22.59 4.07 -13.09
CA VAL A 202 -23.77 3.28 -13.45
C VAL A 202 -24.95 3.79 -12.64
N GLN A 203 -25.98 4.25 -13.34
CA GLN A 203 -27.25 4.60 -12.71
C GLN A 203 -28.15 3.37 -12.66
N LEU A 204 -28.68 3.06 -11.49
CA LEU A 204 -29.60 1.94 -11.31
C LEU A 204 -30.81 2.33 -10.47
N THR A 205 -31.88 1.58 -10.68
CA THR A 205 -33.09 1.66 -9.86
C THR A 205 -33.08 0.43 -8.95
N THR A 206 -33.13 0.64 -7.64
CA THR A 206 -33.14 -0.44 -6.65
C THR A 206 -34.43 -1.23 -6.74
N LEU A 207 -34.48 -2.40 -6.08
CA LEU A 207 -35.69 -3.22 -6.01
C LEU A 207 -36.89 -2.48 -5.38
N GLU A 208 -36.61 -1.50 -4.51
CA GLU A 208 -37.62 -0.64 -3.88
C GLU A 208 -37.99 0.59 -4.74
N GLY A 209 -37.38 0.75 -5.91
CA GLY A 209 -37.64 1.86 -6.83
C GLY A 209 -36.77 3.11 -6.63
N ALA A 210 -35.86 3.11 -5.64
CA ALA A 210 -34.96 4.25 -5.39
C ALA A 210 -33.89 4.36 -6.48
N LYS A 211 -33.42 5.57 -6.77
CA LYS A 211 -32.28 5.79 -7.69
C LYS A 211 -30.97 5.71 -6.92
N GLN A 212 -30.01 4.98 -7.46
CA GLN A 212 -28.66 4.86 -6.92
C GLN A 212 -27.64 5.01 -8.05
N VAL A 213 -26.50 5.59 -7.72
CA VAL A 213 -25.36 5.71 -8.61
C VAL A 213 -24.23 4.85 -8.06
N LEU A 214 -23.65 4.00 -8.89
CA LEU A 214 -22.45 3.23 -8.56
C LEU A 214 -21.24 3.90 -9.20
N ALA A 215 -20.31 4.32 -8.36
CA ALA A 215 -19.02 4.80 -8.79
C ALA A 215 -18.18 3.64 -9.35
N MET A 216 -17.63 3.85 -10.54
CA MET A 216 -16.80 2.88 -11.27
C MET A 216 -15.34 3.35 -11.30
N GLY A 217 -14.43 2.55 -11.87
CA GLY A 217 -13.04 2.95 -12.09
C GLY A 217 -11.99 1.83 -12.02
N PRO A 218 -10.72 2.17 -12.25
CA PRO A 218 -9.59 1.23 -12.21
C PRO A 218 -9.10 0.99 -10.77
N VAL A 219 -9.94 0.34 -9.95
CA VAL A 219 -9.72 0.24 -8.49
C VAL A 219 -8.68 -0.81 -8.14
N ALA A 220 -8.76 -2.04 -8.66
CA ALA A 220 -7.86 -3.13 -8.29
C ALA A 220 -6.38 -2.83 -8.48
N SER A 221 -6.01 -2.13 -9.55
CA SER A 221 -4.62 -1.72 -9.79
C SER A 221 -4.09 -0.77 -8.71
N GLN A 222 -4.95 0.09 -8.17
CA GLN A 222 -4.60 1.01 -7.09
C GLN A 222 -4.67 0.33 -5.72
N GLU A 223 -5.65 -0.56 -5.51
CA GLU A 223 -5.84 -1.32 -4.28
C GLU A 223 -4.60 -2.12 -3.93
N VAL A 224 -4.02 -2.87 -4.88
CA VAL A 224 -2.89 -3.73 -4.55
C VAL A 224 -1.66 -2.91 -4.16
N ILE A 225 -1.32 -1.90 -4.95
CA ILE A 225 -0.12 -1.12 -4.67
C ILE A 225 -0.28 -0.26 -3.41
N LYS A 226 -1.50 0.21 -3.06
CA LYS A 226 -1.67 0.97 -1.82
C LYS A 226 -1.42 0.08 -0.59
N GLN A 227 -1.74 -1.21 -0.64
CA GLN A 227 -1.46 -2.16 0.45
C GLN A 227 0.01 -2.60 0.45
N LEU A 228 0.51 -3.05 -0.71
CA LEU A 228 1.88 -3.55 -0.86
C LEU A 228 2.95 -2.49 -0.55
N GLY A 229 2.71 -1.25 -0.99
CA GLY A 229 3.58 -0.10 -0.71
C GLY A 229 3.29 0.59 0.62
N THR A 230 2.36 0.08 1.43
CA THR A 230 1.97 0.67 2.73
C THR A 230 1.55 2.14 2.63
N ASN A 231 0.88 2.49 1.54
CA ASN A 231 0.43 3.84 1.24
C ASN A 231 -0.92 4.14 1.89
N GLY A 232 -1.92 3.28 1.66
CA GLY A 232 -3.24 3.38 2.27
C GLY A 232 -4.25 4.33 1.61
N GLY A 233 -3.94 4.98 0.49
CA GLY A 233 -4.90 5.89 -0.18
C GLY A 233 -5.97 5.16 -1.00
N GLY A 234 -7.21 5.19 -0.51
CA GLY A 234 -8.36 4.53 -1.13
C GLY A 234 -8.84 5.19 -2.42
N PHE A 235 -9.43 4.40 -3.31
CA PHE A 235 -10.10 4.94 -4.50
C PHE A 235 -11.41 5.63 -4.10
N PHE A 236 -12.14 5.06 -3.14
CA PHE A 236 -13.37 5.60 -2.57
C PHE A 236 -13.14 6.20 -1.18
N ASN A 237 -14.07 7.03 -0.71
CA ASN A 237 -14.01 7.61 0.63
C ASN A 237 -13.92 6.56 1.75
N ALA A 238 -14.68 5.46 1.61
CA ALA A 238 -14.68 4.36 2.58
C ALA A 238 -13.45 3.43 2.47
N ASN A 239 -12.56 3.67 1.50
CA ASN A 239 -11.29 2.96 1.35
C ASN A 239 -11.47 1.43 1.42
N SER A 240 -10.65 0.71 2.18
CA SER A 240 -10.71 -0.75 2.32
C SER A 240 -11.96 -1.30 3.02
N ALA A 241 -12.88 -0.44 3.48
CA ALA A 241 -14.23 -0.87 3.85
C ALA A 241 -15.16 -0.90 2.62
N HIS A 242 -14.86 -0.21 1.52
CA HIS A 242 -15.72 -0.20 0.35
C HIS A 242 -15.78 -1.57 -0.34
N PRO A 243 -16.97 -2.13 -0.66
CA PRO A 243 -17.09 -3.44 -1.30
C PRO A 243 -16.35 -3.59 -2.63
N PHE A 244 -16.20 -2.51 -3.40
CA PHE A 244 -15.40 -2.52 -4.63
C PHE A 244 -13.88 -2.42 -4.44
N GLU A 245 -13.42 -2.16 -3.22
CA GLU A 245 -11.98 -2.18 -2.85
C GLU A 245 -11.62 -3.47 -2.10
N ASN A 246 -12.53 -3.99 -1.27
CA ASN A 246 -12.31 -5.16 -0.43
C ASN A 246 -13.59 -6.03 -0.31
N PRO A 247 -13.93 -6.83 -1.32
CA PRO A 247 -15.21 -7.52 -1.41
C PRO A 247 -15.34 -8.70 -0.44
N THR A 248 -14.26 -9.41 -0.13
CA THR A 248 -14.32 -10.70 0.58
C THR A 248 -13.35 -10.77 1.78
N PRO A 249 -13.57 -11.67 2.75
CA PRO A 249 -12.59 -11.91 3.81
C PRO A 249 -11.21 -12.32 3.26
N TRP A 250 -11.19 -12.97 2.09
CA TRP A 250 -9.95 -13.37 1.42
C TRP A 250 -9.19 -12.18 0.85
N THR A 251 -9.87 -11.21 0.22
CA THR A 251 -9.21 -9.97 -0.22
C THR A 251 -8.70 -9.17 0.97
N ASN A 252 -9.40 -9.22 2.11
CA ASN A 252 -8.96 -8.56 3.32
C ASN A 252 -7.68 -9.20 3.87
N PHE A 253 -7.65 -10.54 3.97
CA PHE A 253 -6.44 -11.26 4.39
C PHE A 253 -5.25 -10.95 3.49
N ILE A 254 -5.45 -10.97 2.16
CA ILE A 254 -4.41 -10.60 1.19
C ILE A 254 -3.94 -9.16 1.43
N SER A 255 -4.86 -8.21 1.61
CA SER A 255 -4.53 -6.79 1.82
C SER A 255 -3.68 -6.58 3.07
N VAL A 256 -4.09 -7.12 4.22
CA VAL A 256 -3.33 -7.02 5.47
C VAL A 256 -2.00 -7.76 5.37
N PHE A 257 -1.96 -8.89 4.67
CA PHE A 257 -0.71 -9.62 4.39
C PHE A 257 0.29 -8.76 3.61
N LEU A 258 -0.16 -8.03 2.60
CA LEU A 258 0.72 -7.19 1.77
C LEU A 258 1.32 -6.02 2.54
N ILE A 259 0.56 -5.41 3.46
CA ILE A 259 1.05 -4.35 4.34
C ILE A 259 2.31 -4.80 5.11
N PHE A 260 2.36 -6.06 5.54
CA PHE A 260 3.43 -6.58 6.40
C PHE A 260 4.54 -7.30 5.62
N ALA A 261 4.27 -7.74 4.39
CA ALA A 261 5.15 -8.60 3.61
C ALA A 261 6.51 -7.96 3.31
N ILE A 262 6.54 -6.76 2.73
CA ILE A 262 7.78 -6.05 2.39
C ILE A 262 8.56 -5.65 3.65
N PRO A 263 7.96 -4.96 4.66
CA PRO A 263 8.68 -4.60 5.88
C PRO A 263 9.32 -5.80 6.59
N SER A 264 8.60 -6.93 6.67
CA SER A 264 9.13 -8.17 7.26
C SER A 264 10.31 -8.74 6.47
N GLY A 265 10.26 -8.69 5.14
CA GLY A 265 11.38 -9.08 4.29
C GLY A 265 12.59 -8.15 4.41
N MET A 266 12.35 -6.85 4.53
CA MET A 266 13.41 -5.84 4.60
C MET A 266 14.26 -5.94 5.88
N VAL A 267 13.66 -6.27 7.03
CA VAL A 267 14.44 -6.49 8.26
C VAL A 267 15.31 -7.75 8.17
N TRP A 268 14.83 -8.79 7.48
CA TRP A 268 15.66 -9.96 7.18
C TRP A 268 16.79 -9.62 6.20
N MET A 269 16.48 -8.89 5.12
CA MET A 269 17.46 -8.36 4.15
C MET A 269 18.55 -7.56 4.85
N PHE A 270 18.18 -6.66 5.76
CA PHE A 270 19.11 -5.89 6.58
C PHE A 270 20.12 -6.81 7.29
N GLY A 271 19.63 -7.79 8.06
CA GLY A 271 20.49 -8.76 8.75
C GLY A 271 21.44 -9.51 7.81
N ARG A 272 20.95 -9.89 6.62
CA ARG A 272 21.77 -10.58 5.62
C ARG A 272 22.87 -9.69 5.02
N MET A 273 22.57 -8.43 4.74
CA MET A 273 23.50 -7.46 4.14
C MET A 273 24.58 -7.00 5.12
N ILE A 274 24.28 -6.89 6.41
CA ILE A 274 25.29 -6.57 7.45
C ILE A 274 26.10 -7.80 7.89
N GLY A 275 25.83 -8.99 7.32
CA GLY A 275 26.57 -10.22 7.58
C GLY A 275 26.10 -11.04 8.78
N ASN A 276 25.02 -10.65 9.46
CA ASN A 276 24.46 -11.41 10.59
C ASN A 276 22.93 -11.38 10.61
N VAL A 277 22.32 -12.47 10.10
CA VAL A 277 20.86 -12.64 10.04
C VAL A 277 20.18 -12.64 11.41
N LYS A 278 20.91 -12.91 12.50
CA LYS A 278 20.35 -12.85 13.85
C LYS A 278 19.93 -11.44 14.24
N HIS A 279 20.61 -10.40 13.75
CA HIS A 279 20.18 -9.01 13.97
C HIS A 279 18.86 -8.70 13.26
N GLY A 280 18.68 -9.20 12.02
CA GLY A 280 17.41 -9.05 11.31
C GLY A 280 16.25 -9.72 12.05
N TRP A 281 16.46 -10.94 12.57
CA TRP A 281 15.46 -11.63 13.38
C TRP A 281 15.21 -10.97 14.73
N ALA A 282 16.22 -10.37 15.36
CA ALA A 282 16.04 -9.63 16.61
C ALA A 282 15.12 -8.41 16.41
N ILE A 283 15.32 -7.65 15.33
CA ILE A 283 14.45 -6.52 14.97
C ILE A 283 13.03 -7.02 14.64
N TRP A 284 12.92 -8.06 13.82
CA TRP A 284 11.63 -8.66 13.47
C TRP A 284 10.86 -9.12 14.71
N ALA A 285 11.54 -9.81 15.66
CA ALA A 285 10.92 -10.27 16.90
C ALA A 285 10.45 -9.11 17.78
N ALA A 286 11.23 -8.03 17.89
CA ALA A 286 10.83 -6.84 18.63
C ALA A 286 9.58 -6.19 18.02
N MET A 287 9.53 -6.04 16.69
CA MET A 287 8.36 -5.52 15.97
C MET A 287 7.14 -6.43 16.19
N PHE A 288 7.32 -7.75 16.11
CA PHE A 288 6.25 -8.72 16.29
C PHE A 288 5.66 -8.68 17.72
N VAL A 289 6.51 -8.54 18.75
CA VAL A 289 6.03 -8.42 20.14
C VAL A 289 5.15 -7.19 20.31
N LEU A 290 5.56 -6.04 19.76
CA LEU A 290 4.76 -4.81 19.80
C LEU A 290 3.44 -4.95 19.04
N PHE A 291 3.49 -5.53 17.82
CA PHE A 291 2.30 -5.83 17.03
C PHE A 291 1.33 -6.75 17.78
N PHE A 292 1.84 -7.87 18.30
CA PHE A 292 1.01 -8.88 18.96
C PHE A 292 0.39 -8.33 20.24
N GLY A 293 1.12 -7.52 21.02
CA GLY A 293 0.58 -6.79 22.15
C GLY A 293 -0.53 -5.82 21.73
N GLY A 294 -0.29 -5.02 20.68
CA GLY A 294 -1.26 -4.06 20.14
C GLY A 294 -2.56 -4.71 19.66
N VAL A 295 -2.48 -5.73 18.79
CA VAL A 295 -3.65 -6.43 18.26
C VAL A 295 -4.42 -7.16 19.35
N SER A 296 -3.74 -7.72 20.36
CA SER A 296 -4.39 -8.38 21.50
C SER A 296 -5.21 -7.40 22.33
N VAL A 297 -4.66 -6.20 22.60
CA VAL A 297 -5.36 -5.15 23.35
C VAL A 297 -6.53 -4.60 22.54
N ALA A 298 -6.33 -4.33 21.24
CA ALA A 298 -7.39 -3.86 20.35
C ALA A 298 -8.54 -4.88 20.26
N TYR A 299 -8.22 -6.16 20.03
CA TYR A 299 -9.24 -7.20 19.93
C TYR A 299 -10.01 -7.39 21.24
N TRP A 300 -9.32 -7.33 22.38
CA TRP A 300 -9.98 -7.38 23.69
C TRP A 300 -10.92 -6.20 23.91
N ALA A 301 -10.52 -4.98 23.53
CA ALA A 301 -11.33 -3.79 23.68
C ALA A 301 -12.57 -3.84 22.80
N GLU A 302 -12.39 -4.12 21.50
CA GLU A 302 -13.49 -4.15 20.53
C GLU A 302 -14.46 -5.31 20.76
N ALA A 303 -13.96 -6.47 21.21
CA ALA A 303 -14.81 -7.63 21.48
C ALA A 303 -15.65 -7.50 22.75
N ARG A 304 -15.43 -6.48 23.60
CA ARG A 304 -16.32 -6.18 24.73
C ARG A 304 -17.60 -5.46 24.29
N GLY A 305 -17.58 -4.82 23.13
CA GLY A 305 -18.71 -4.03 22.65
C GLY A 305 -18.94 -2.74 23.45
N ASN A 306 -20.01 -2.03 23.09
CA ASN A 306 -20.42 -0.80 23.75
C ASN A 306 -21.42 -1.13 24.87
N PRO A 307 -21.15 -0.82 26.15
CA PRO A 307 -22.07 -1.08 27.24
C PRO A 307 -23.41 -0.33 27.09
N ILE A 308 -23.42 0.83 26.42
CA ILE A 308 -24.66 1.57 26.14
C ILE A 308 -25.55 0.76 25.18
N HIS A 309 -24.97 0.11 24.17
CA HIS A 309 -25.71 -0.73 23.23
C HIS A 309 -26.34 -1.93 23.96
N ALA A 310 -25.55 -2.60 24.82
CA ALA A 310 -26.05 -3.70 25.64
C ALA A 310 -27.21 -3.27 26.56
N LEU A 311 -27.10 -2.10 27.22
CA LEU A 311 -28.16 -1.53 28.07
C LEU A 311 -29.43 -1.17 27.28
N ARG A 312 -29.32 -0.94 25.98
CA ARG A 312 -30.45 -0.66 25.07
C ARG A 312 -31.01 -1.92 24.40
N GLY A 313 -30.54 -3.11 24.80
CA GLY A 313 -31.03 -4.39 24.29
C GLY A 313 -30.42 -4.84 22.97
N VAL A 314 -29.37 -4.17 22.48
CA VAL A 314 -28.60 -4.65 21.32
C VAL A 314 -27.72 -5.81 21.78
N ASP A 315 -27.83 -6.95 21.10
CA ASP A 315 -26.99 -8.11 21.40
C ASP A 315 -25.55 -7.85 20.95
N VAL A 316 -24.65 -7.77 21.92
CA VAL A 316 -23.21 -7.56 21.72
C VAL A 316 -22.40 -8.84 21.93
N VAL A 317 -23.08 -9.97 22.18
CA VAL A 317 -22.43 -11.26 22.43
C VAL A 317 -22.20 -11.96 21.09
N ALA A 318 -20.98 -12.45 20.89
CA ALA A 318 -20.65 -13.22 19.70
C ALA A 318 -21.43 -14.55 19.69
N SER A 319 -22.01 -14.88 18.54
CA SER A 319 -22.79 -16.11 18.33
C SER A 319 -22.43 -16.75 16.98
N ALA A 320 -23.08 -17.86 16.63
CA ALA A 320 -22.92 -18.46 15.30
C ALA A 320 -23.45 -17.57 14.17
N THR A 321 -24.36 -16.65 14.47
CA THR A 321 -25.03 -15.79 13.47
C THR A 321 -24.55 -14.34 13.52
N GLN A 322 -23.75 -13.95 14.51
CA GLN A 322 -23.19 -12.60 14.59
C GLN A 322 -21.81 -12.55 15.26
N SER A 323 -21.00 -11.58 14.83
CA SER A 323 -19.65 -11.36 15.33
C SER A 323 -19.59 -10.85 16.77
N GLY A 324 -20.69 -10.26 17.28
CA GLY A 324 -20.73 -9.55 18.56
C GLY A 324 -19.82 -8.33 18.59
N GLY A 325 -19.51 -7.82 19.79
CA GLY A 325 -18.56 -6.73 19.99
C GLY A 325 -19.03 -5.36 19.48
N ASN A 326 -18.09 -4.47 19.18
CA ASN A 326 -18.36 -3.11 18.73
C ASN A 326 -18.45 -3.02 17.20
N MET A 327 -19.67 -3.06 16.66
CA MET A 327 -19.92 -3.08 15.21
C MET A 327 -20.17 -1.70 14.56
N GLU A 328 -20.19 -0.60 15.32
CA GLU A 328 -20.54 0.75 14.83
C GLU A 328 -19.73 1.18 13.59
N GLY A 329 -18.41 0.96 13.62
CA GLY A 329 -17.49 1.29 12.53
C GLY A 329 -16.88 0.05 11.89
N LYS A 330 -17.62 -1.05 11.77
CA LYS A 330 -17.12 -2.35 11.28
C LYS A 330 -17.94 -2.85 10.10
N GLU A 331 -17.34 -3.81 9.40
CA GLU A 331 -17.97 -4.49 8.29
C GLU A 331 -18.37 -5.92 8.68
N VAL A 332 -19.59 -6.30 8.32
CA VAL A 332 -20.11 -7.66 8.55
C VAL A 332 -19.28 -8.73 7.85
N ARG A 333 -18.55 -8.35 6.79
CA ARG A 333 -17.63 -9.22 6.04
C ARG A 333 -16.46 -9.70 6.90
N PHE A 334 -15.94 -8.88 7.81
CA PHE A 334 -14.64 -9.13 8.46
C PHE A 334 -14.76 -9.50 9.94
N GLY A 335 -15.86 -9.12 10.58
CA GLY A 335 -16.07 -9.32 12.02
C GLY A 335 -15.19 -8.41 12.86
N ILE A 336 -14.92 -8.82 14.10
CA ILE A 336 -14.24 -7.96 15.10
C ILE A 336 -12.71 -8.16 15.14
N ALA A 337 -12.21 -9.32 14.73
CA ALA A 337 -10.80 -9.67 14.88
C ALA A 337 -9.91 -9.28 13.69
N ASN A 338 -10.51 -8.99 12.52
CA ASN A 338 -9.81 -8.78 11.24
C ASN A 338 -9.67 -7.32 10.85
#